data_AF-A0A1D1UYE9-F1
#
_entry.id   AF-A0A1D1UYE9-F1
#
_cell.length_a   1.000
_cell.length_b   1.000
_cell.length_c   1.000
_cell.angle_alpha   90.00
_cell.angle_beta   90.00
_cell.angle_gamma   90.00
#
_symmetry.space_group_name_H-M   'P 1'
#
loop_
_entity.id
_entity.type
_entity.pdbx_description
1 polymer ?
#
loop_
_entity_poly.entity_id
_entity_poly.type
_entity_poly.pdbx_seq_one_letter_code
_entity_poly.pdbx_strand_id
1 'polypeptide(L)'
;MNAIIPYQLAVSAMLVPPFSTLPNFLSNPDFVAYGNKAVRESMLDSKDEVLRQFATRMNAINNSQNYYEFMTRNSSSKEVYLAHKEGEILLANYSCDFVEAVPNVLSLTIAPLWFKRDSDIYYKFAPRFERLLSEKLVDSDLGYYRESSYDVLRRANKSKNLCIAKPLPGNPDLGNRGLNLVDLTLPFVGIMLVNIVACVALLLEILVYRFSHRRIRPMTDQSNLDSLHRP
;
A
#
# COMPACT_ATOMS: atom_id res chain seq x y z
N MET A 1 -14.99 2.15 11.83
CA MET A 1 -14.49 2.77 10.59
C MET A 1 -12.99 2.64 10.55
N ASN A 2 -12.47 2.32 9.38
CA ASN A 2 -11.07 2.02 9.12
C ASN A 2 -10.51 3.06 8.14
N ALA A 3 -9.27 3.48 8.31
CA ALA A 3 -8.56 4.21 7.27
C ALA A 3 -7.97 3.20 6.28
N ILE A 4 -8.40 3.29 5.03
CA ILE A 4 -7.99 2.40 3.96
C ILE A 4 -7.29 3.18 2.85
N ILE A 5 -6.32 2.54 2.21
CA ILE A 5 -5.51 3.11 1.12
C ILE A 5 -5.50 2.15 -0.06
N PRO A 6 -5.31 2.65 -1.30
CA PRO A 6 -5.04 1.77 -2.43
C PRO A 6 -3.83 0.87 -2.17
N TYR A 7 -3.91 -0.41 -2.56
CA TYR A 7 -2.86 -1.42 -2.36
C TYR A 7 -1.51 -0.99 -2.96
N GLN A 8 -1.54 -0.23 -4.05
CA GLN A 8 -0.34 0.31 -4.71
C GLN A 8 0.48 1.24 -3.81
N LEU A 9 -0.11 1.76 -2.73
CA LEU A 9 0.53 2.65 -1.76
C LEU A 9 1.15 1.89 -0.57
N ALA A 10 0.90 0.59 -0.48
CA ALA A 10 1.67 -0.26 0.42
C ALA A 10 3.11 -0.32 -0.10
N VAL A 11 4.06 0.10 0.73
CA VAL A 11 5.46 0.28 0.29
C VAL A 11 6.04 -1.07 -0.13
N SER A 12 6.48 -1.15 -1.38
CA SER A 12 6.96 -2.39 -1.99
C SER A 12 8.23 -2.91 -1.31
N ALA A 13 8.32 -4.23 -1.23
CA ALA A 13 9.33 -5.07 -0.57
C ALA A 13 9.07 -5.41 0.91
N MET A 14 8.08 -4.88 1.62
CA MET A 14 7.71 -5.45 2.94
C MET A 14 6.21 -5.46 3.24
N LEU A 15 5.35 -5.00 2.32
CA LEU A 15 3.90 -4.90 2.56
C LEU A 15 3.61 -4.13 3.86
N VAL A 16 4.31 -3.02 4.09
CA VAL A 16 4.10 -2.16 5.26
C VAL A 16 3.31 -0.92 4.83
N PRO A 17 2.24 -0.53 5.55
CA PRO A 17 1.53 0.68 5.23
C PRO A 17 2.40 1.90 5.58
N PRO A 18 2.32 3.00 4.82
CA PRO A 18 3.12 4.21 5.07
C PRO A 18 2.87 4.84 6.46
N PHE A 19 1.75 4.49 7.09
CA PHE A 19 1.41 4.82 8.46
C PHE A 19 0.50 3.70 9.02
N SER A 20 0.59 3.44 10.32
CA SER A 20 -0.22 2.44 11.03
C SER A 20 -1.09 3.03 12.14
N THR A 21 -0.95 4.33 12.41
CA THR A 21 -1.68 5.06 13.45
C THR A 21 -2.08 6.46 12.97
N LEU A 22 -3.11 7.05 13.57
CA LEU A 22 -3.54 8.42 13.25
C LEU A 22 -2.46 9.47 13.53
N PRO A 23 -1.71 9.44 14.67
CA PRO A 23 -0.61 10.37 14.87
C PRO A 23 0.45 10.29 13.75
N ASN A 24 0.82 9.08 13.33
CA ASN A 24 1.79 8.90 12.23
C ASN A 24 1.26 9.44 10.89
N PHE A 25 -0.05 9.28 10.63
CA PHE A 25 -0.69 9.91 9.47
C PHE A 25 -0.63 11.44 9.56
N LEU A 26 -0.94 12.01 10.72
CA LEU A 26 -0.95 13.47 10.93
C LEU A 26 0.44 14.08 10.75
N SER A 27 1.50 13.35 11.09
CA SER A 27 2.89 13.76 10.84
C SER A 27 3.30 13.70 9.36
N ASN A 28 2.53 13.05 8.48
CA ASN A 28 2.80 12.96 7.05
C ASN A 28 1.89 13.90 6.24
N PRO A 29 2.37 15.08 5.81
CA PRO A 29 1.55 16.07 5.09
C PRO A 29 1.17 15.60 3.66
N ASP A 30 1.94 14.66 3.13
CA ASP A 30 1.82 14.12 1.78
C ASP A 30 0.51 13.37 1.50
N PHE A 31 -0.12 12.81 2.53
CA PHE A 31 -1.35 12.06 2.39
C PHE A 31 -2.59 12.93 2.62
N VAL A 32 -3.61 12.72 1.80
CA VAL A 32 -4.87 13.47 1.88
C VAL A 32 -5.98 12.50 2.29
N ALA A 33 -6.62 12.78 3.43
CA ALA A 33 -7.74 11.99 3.92
C ALA A 33 -9.06 12.44 3.27
N TYR A 34 -9.89 11.48 2.90
CA TYR A 34 -11.24 11.67 2.39
C TYR A 34 -12.23 10.85 3.22
N GLY A 35 -13.38 11.47 3.52
CA GLY A 35 -14.42 10.82 4.30
C GLY A 35 -15.79 11.39 3.98
N ASN A 36 -16.81 10.69 4.47
CA ASN A 36 -18.19 11.16 4.34
C ASN A 36 -18.39 12.43 5.21
N LYS A 37 -19.19 13.40 4.73
CA LYS A 37 -19.35 14.70 5.40
C LYS A 37 -19.82 14.56 6.86
N ALA A 38 -20.84 13.73 7.08
CA ALA A 38 -21.40 13.51 8.42
C ALA A 38 -20.37 12.91 9.40
N VAL A 39 -19.48 12.05 8.90
CA VAL A 39 -18.43 11.42 9.70
C VAL A 39 -17.38 12.46 10.08
N ARG A 40 -17.00 13.33 9.14
CA ARG A 40 -16.09 14.45 9.41
C ARG A 40 -16.63 15.35 10.51
N GLU A 41 -17.90 15.75 10.40
CA GLU A 41 -18.56 16.61 11.38
C GLU A 41 -18.59 15.93 12.76
N SER A 42 -18.97 14.65 12.82
CA SER A 42 -18.95 13.88 14.08
C SER A 42 -17.55 13.79 14.71
N MET A 43 -16.48 13.72 13.93
CA MET A 43 -15.11 13.69 14.44
C MET A 43 -14.61 15.06 14.90
N LEU A 44 -15.06 16.14 14.26
CA LEU A 44 -14.74 17.52 14.68
C LEU A 44 -15.32 17.81 16.07
N ASP A 45 -16.48 17.24 16.39
CA ASP A 45 -17.15 17.35 17.69
C ASP A 45 -16.59 16.40 18.76
N SER A 46 -15.59 15.57 18.42
CA SER A 46 -14.97 14.64 19.35
C SER A 46 -14.16 15.36 20.44
N LYS A 47 -14.15 14.78 21.65
CA LYS A 47 -13.26 15.22 22.75
C LYS A 47 -11.81 14.82 22.54
N ASP A 48 -11.55 13.86 21.65
CA ASP A 48 -10.21 13.41 21.29
C ASP A 48 -9.57 14.41 20.32
N GLU A 49 -8.44 15.00 20.76
CA GLU A 49 -7.70 15.98 19.98
C GLU A 49 -7.15 15.40 18.66
N VAL A 50 -6.68 14.16 18.67
CA VAL A 50 -6.11 13.50 17.48
C VAL A 50 -7.20 13.32 16.41
N LEU A 51 -8.41 12.91 16.83
CA LEU A 51 -9.55 12.77 15.93
C LEU A 51 -10.00 14.12 15.36
N ARG A 52 -10.03 15.17 16.18
CA ARG A 52 -10.39 16.52 15.72
C ARG A 52 -9.36 17.06 14.73
N GLN A 53 -8.07 16.88 14.98
CA GLN A 53 -6.99 17.26 14.05
C GLN A 53 -7.10 16.48 12.73
N PHE A 54 -7.36 15.17 12.79
CA PHE A 54 -7.60 14.34 11.61
C PHE A 54 -8.79 14.83 10.79
N ALA A 55 -9.93 15.09 11.44
CA ALA A 55 -11.14 15.59 10.77
C ALA A 55 -10.97 16.98 10.13
N THR A 56 -10.11 17.81 10.73
CA THR A 56 -9.75 19.12 10.18
C THR A 56 -8.98 18.98 8.87
N ARG A 57 -8.05 18.01 8.76
CA ARG A 57 -7.31 17.69 7.52
C ARG A 57 -8.11 16.86 6.51
N MET A 58 -9.25 16.30 6.90
CA MET A 58 -10.05 15.43 6.04
C MET A 58 -10.93 16.23 5.08
N ASN A 59 -10.90 15.86 3.80
CA ASN A 59 -11.80 16.37 2.78
C ASN A 59 -13.13 15.62 2.82
N ALA A 60 -14.23 16.36 2.88
CA ALA A 60 -15.57 15.79 2.81
C ALA A 60 -15.95 15.48 1.36
N ILE A 61 -16.33 14.24 1.09
CA ILE A 61 -16.92 13.84 -0.20
C ILE A 61 -18.37 14.32 -0.23
N ASN A 62 -18.79 14.86 -1.38
CA ASN A 62 -20.14 15.36 -1.58
C ASN A 62 -21.15 14.20 -1.61
N ASN A 63 -22.31 14.37 -0.97
CA ASN A 63 -23.37 13.37 -0.93
C ASN A 63 -23.98 13.04 -2.32
N SER A 64 -23.73 13.87 -3.33
CA SER A 64 -24.17 13.63 -4.70
C SER A 64 -23.35 12.57 -5.45
N GLN A 65 -22.18 12.18 -4.93
CA GLN A 65 -21.32 11.17 -5.50
C GLN A 65 -21.41 9.87 -4.71
N ASN A 66 -21.43 8.73 -5.38
CA ASN A 66 -21.34 7.45 -4.70
C ASN A 66 -19.95 7.32 -4.07
N TYR A 67 -19.90 7.24 -2.74
CA TYR A 67 -18.65 7.20 -1.98
C TYR A 67 -17.72 6.07 -2.44
N TYR A 68 -18.23 4.85 -2.65
CA TYR A 68 -17.40 3.71 -3.02
C TYR A 68 -16.92 3.77 -4.48
N GLU A 69 -17.74 4.33 -5.38
CA GLU A 69 -17.32 4.61 -6.75
C GLU A 69 -16.20 5.66 -6.77
N PHE A 70 -16.38 6.74 -5.98
CA PHE A 70 -15.38 7.79 -5.84
C PHE A 70 -14.02 7.24 -5.38
N MET A 71 -14.02 6.29 -4.44
CA MET A 71 -12.77 5.66 -3.98
C MET A 71 -12.00 4.96 -5.10
N THR A 72 -12.70 4.45 -6.12
CA THR A 72 -12.06 3.73 -7.24
C THR A 72 -11.57 4.64 -8.36
N ARG A 73 -11.79 5.95 -8.24
CA ARG A 73 -11.27 6.90 -9.23
C ARG A 73 -9.74 6.87 -9.18
N ASN A 74 -9.12 6.93 -10.36
CA ASN A 74 -7.68 6.92 -10.49
C ASN A 74 -7.06 8.29 -10.17
N SER A 75 -7.39 8.87 -9.00
CA SER A 75 -6.87 10.17 -8.58
C SER A 75 -5.87 9.98 -7.45
N SER A 76 -4.61 10.31 -7.73
CA SER A 76 -3.52 10.49 -6.77
C SER A 76 -3.08 9.24 -5.99
N SER A 77 -1.78 8.98 -6.06
CA SER A 77 -1.07 7.94 -5.28
C SER A 77 -0.91 8.29 -3.79
N LYS A 78 -1.69 9.21 -3.21
CA LYS A 78 -1.58 9.61 -1.80
C LYS A 78 -2.93 9.86 -1.12
N GLU A 79 -4.01 9.32 -1.68
CA GLU A 79 -5.35 9.42 -1.08
C GLU A 79 -5.56 8.33 -0.02
N VAL A 80 -6.17 8.72 1.09
CA VAL A 80 -6.57 7.84 2.21
C VAL A 80 -8.06 8.00 2.41
N TYR A 81 -8.79 6.90 2.54
CA TYR A 81 -10.24 6.93 2.63
C TYR A 81 -10.70 6.36 3.97
N LEU A 82 -11.71 7.00 4.57
CA LEU A 82 -12.32 6.52 5.79
C LEU A 82 -13.60 5.72 5.49
N ALA A 83 -13.51 4.40 5.53
CA ALA A 83 -14.63 3.51 5.21
C ALA A 83 -15.17 2.78 6.45
N HIS A 84 -16.47 2.45 6.41
CA HIS A 84 -17.05 1.49 7.34
C HIS A 84 -16.63 0.07 6.94
N LYS A 85 -16.46 -0.80 7.94
CA LYS A 85 -16.07 -2.20 7.70
C LYS A 85 -17.13 -2.95 6.87
N GLU A 86 -18.39 -2.62 7.12
CA GLU A 86 -19.55 -3.11 6.36
C GLU A 86 -19.53 -2.59 4.91
N GLY A 87 -18.96 -1.41 4.70
CA GLY A 87 -18.78 -0.77 3.40
C GLY A 87 -17.73 -1.41 2.51
N GLU A 88 -16.78 -2.15 3.07
CA GLU A 88 -15.70 -2.81 2.32
C GLU A 88 -16.23 -3.81 1.29
N ILE A 89 -17.39 -4.45 1.56
CA ILE A 89 -18.05 -5.33 0.60
C ILE A 89 -18.64 -4.54 -0.58
N LEU A 90 -19.20 -3.36 -0.32
CA LEU A 90 -19.71 -2.50 -1.38
C LEU A 90 -18.56 -1.98 -2.25
N LEU A 91 -17.42 -1.64 -1.63
CA LEU A 91 -16.19 -1.29 -2.33
C LEU A 91 -15.68 -2.45 -3.21
N ALA A 92 -15.71 -3.67 -2.68
CA ALA A 92 -15.31 -4.88 -3.39
C ALA A 92 -16.11 -5.13 -4.68
N ASN A 93 -17.31 -4.53 -4.85
CA ASN A 93 -18.02 -4.56 -6.13
C ASN A 93 -17.28 -3.78 -7.22
N TYR A 94 -16.59 -2.70 -6.86
CA TYR A 94 -15.84 -1.83 -7.78
C TYR A 94 -14.37 -2.25 -7.91
N SER A 95 -13.65 -2.44 -6.80
CA SER A 95 -12.24 -2.85 -6.79
C SER A 95 -11.87 -3.59 -5.50
N CYS A 96 -10.90 -4.50 -5.63
CA CYS A 96 -10.32 -5.26 -4.52
C CYS A 96 -8.93 -4.72 -4.10
N ASP A 97 -8.51 -3.59 -4.67
CA ASP A 97 -7.13 -3.07 -4.56
C ASP A 97 -6.99 -2.10 -3.39
N PHE A 98 -7.51 -2.47 -2.21
CA PHE A 98 -7.44 -1.64 -1.00
C PHE A 98 -6.90 -2.41 0.19
N VAL A 99 -6.15 -1.73 1.04
CA VAL A 99 -5.61 -2.25 2.30
C VAL A 99 -5.96 -1.33 3.45
N GLU A 100 -6.06 -1.93 4.63
CA GLU A 100 -6.32 -1.19 5.86
C GLU A 100 -4.99 -0.68 6.42
N ALA A 101 -4.87 0.64 6.52
CA ALA A 101 -3.69 1.31 7.05
C ALA A 101 -3.83 1.55 8.56
N VAL A 102 -4.99 2.07 9.00
CA VAL A 102 -5.28 2.28 10.43
C VAL A 102 -6.61 1.62 10.79
N PRO A 103 -6.61 0.58 11.64
CA PRO A 103 -7.83 -0.04 12.11
C PRO A 103 -8.57 0.84 13.11
N ASN A 104 -9.90 0.74 13.13
CA ASN A 104 -10.77 1.30 14.18
C ASN A 104 -10.56 2.79 14.47
N VAL A 105 -10.28 3.60 13.45
CA VAL A 105 -10.17 5.07 13.53
C VAL A 105 -11.38 5.69 14.24
N LEU A 106 -12.57 5.15 14.01
CA LEU A 106 -13.77 5.56 14.73
C LEU A 106 -14.69 4.36 14.95
N SER A 107 -14.97 4.05 16.22
CA SER A 107 -15.95 3.04 16.62
C SER A 107 -17.34 3.67 16.71
N LEU A 108 -17.90 4.02 15.56
CA LEU A 108 -19.31 4.36 15.43
C LEU A 108 -20.10 3.11 15.04
N THR A 109 -20.73 2.46 16.01
CA THR A 109 -21.77 1.45 15.78
C THR A 109 -23.06 2.20 15.51
N ILE A 110 -23.38 2.46 14.25
CA ILE A 110 -24.66 3.07 13.90
C ILE A 110 -25.37 2.17 12.91
N ALA A 111 -26.42 1.50 13.38
CA ALA A 111 -27.50 1.00 12.55
C ALA A 111 -28.74 1.84 12.88
N PRO A 112 -28.84 3.08 12.37
CA PRO A 112 -29.95 3.93 12.75
C PRO A 112 -31.18 3.46 11.99
N LEU A 113 -32.12 2.87 12.69
CA LEU A 113 -33.49 2.70 12.20
C LEU A 113 -34.19 4.05 12.35
N TRP A 114 -34.50 4.70 11.22
CA TRP A 114 -35.15 6.00 11.21
C TRP A 114 -36.66 5.85 11.15
N PHE A 115 -37.36 6.53 12.05
CA PHE A 115 -38.82 6.62 12.06
C PHE A 115 -39.24 8.09 11.96
N LYS A 116 -40.36 8.35 11.30
CA LYS A 116 -40.99 9.67 11.33
C LYS A 116 -41.38 10.01 12.77
N ARG A 117 -41.18 11.27 13.19
CA ARG A 117 -41.61 11.77 14.50
C ARG A 117 -43.10 11.48 14.71
N ASP A 118 -43.43 10.93 15.87
CA ASP A 118 -44.79 10.52 16.28
C ASP A 118 -45.43 9.43 15.39
N SER A 119 -44.61 8.64 14.70
CA SER A 119 -45.10 7.51 13.92
C SER A 119 -45.63 6.39 14.82
N ASP A 120 -46.88 5.98 14.60
CA ASP A 120 -47.46 4.75 15.18
C ASP A 120 -46.59 3.51 14.93
N ILE A 121 -45.82 3.51 13.84
CA ILE A 121 -44.91 2.41 13.50
C ILE A 121 -43.77 2.35 14.50
N TYR A 122 -43.22 3.50 14.95
CA TYR A 122 -42.17 3.52 15.97
C TYR A 122 -42.68 2.92 17.28
N TYR A 123 -43.86 3.35 17.75
CA TYR A 123 -44.42 2.86 19.01
C TYR A 123 -44.76 1.36 18.97
N LYS A 124 -45.05 0.81 17.79
CA LYS A 124 -45.23 -0.64 17.60
C LYS A 124 -43.91 -1.40 17.45
N PHE A 125 -42.91 -0.76 16.83
CA PHE A 125 -41.62 -1.37 16.52
C PHE A 125 -40.68 -1.38 17.72
N ALA A 126 -40.49 -0.24 18.40
CA ALA A 126 -39.53 -0.06 19.48
C ALA A 126 -39.64 -1.11 20.60
N PRO A 127 -40.81 -1.35 21.23
CA PRO A 127 -40.91 -2.34 22.31
C PRO A 127 -40.68 -3.77 21.81
N ARG A 128 -40.99 -4.08 20.54
CA ARG A 128 -40.71 -5.41 19.96
C ARG A 128 -39.22 -5.58 19.70
N PHE A 129 -38.57 -4.55 19.17
CA PHE A 129 -37.14 -4.56 18.90
C PHE A 129 -36.32 -4.63 20.20
N GLU A 130 -36.70 -3.87 21.23
CA GLU A 130 -36.11 -3.97 22.57
C GLU A 130 -36.25 -5.37 23.16
N ARG A 131 -37.42 -5.99 23.00
CA ARG A 131 -37.63 -7.38 23.43
C ARG A 131 -36.71 -8.35 22.68
N LEU A 132 -36.61 -8.23 21.36
CA LEU A 132 -35.70 -9.05 20.55
C LEU A 132 -34.22 -8.87 20.95
N LEU A 133 -33.81 -7.66 21.30
CA LEU A 133 -32.46 -7.38 21.82
C LEU A 133 -32.26 -8.05 23.20
N SER A 134 -33.24 -7.94 24.10
CA SER A 134 -33.17 -8.54 25.44
C SER A 134 -33.13 -10.07 25.41
N GLU A 135 -33.82 -10.68 24.44
CA GLU A 135 -33.83 -12.12 24.20
C GLU A 135 -32.60 -12.60 23.40
N LYS A 136 -31.68 -11.70 23.04
CA LYS A 136 -30.50 -11.97 22.18
C LYS A 136 -30.86 -12.63 20.85
N LEU A 137 -32.08 -12.40 20.36
CA LEU A 137 -32.55 -12.88 19.06
C LEU A 137 -32.08 -11.97 17.92
N VAL A 138 -31.79 -10.72 18.25
CA VAL A 138 -31.04 -9.80 17.42
C VAL A 138 -29.67 -9.69 18.07
N ASP A 139 -28.65 -10.29 17.43
CA ASP A 139 -27.28 -9.96 17.79
C ASP A 139 -27.10 -8.47 17.56
N SER A 140 -26.70 -7.75 18.61
CA SER A 140 -26.29 -6.35 18.50
C SER A 140 -25.07 -6.19 17.59
N ASP A 141 -24.44 -7.31 17.25
CA ASP A 141 -23.34 -7.40 16.31
C ASP A 141 -23.88 -7.51 14.88
N LEU A 142 -23.49 -6.56 14.02
CA LEU A 142 -23.80 -6.55 12.58
C LEU A 142 -23.15 -7.74 11.82
N GLY A 143 -22.59 -8.73 12.53
CA GLY A 143 -21.98 -9.95 11.99
C GLY A 143 -22.88 -10.72 11.02
N TYR A 144 -24.20 -10.67 11.19
CA TYR A 144 -25.16 -11.23 10.22
C TYR A 144 -25.00 -10.62 8.82
N TYR A 145 -24.81 -9.30 8.74
CA TYR A 145 -24.54 -8.65 7.45
C TYR A 145 -23.20 -9.06 6.88
N ARG A 146 -22.21 -9.38 7.72
CA ARG A 146 -20.87 -9.80 7.29
C ARG A 146 -20.90 -11.16 6.58
N GLU A 147 -21.65 -12.14 7.08
CA GLU A 147 -21.80 -13.44 6.42
C GLU A 147 -22.62 -13.36 5.13
N SER A 148 -23.78 -12.69 5.17
CA SER A 148 -24.60 -12.41 3.97
C SER A 148 -23.79 -11.72 2.86
N SER A 149 -22.94 -10.79 3.26
CA SER A 149 -22.07 -10.05 2.35
C SER A 149 -20.98 -10.92 1.69
N TYR A 150 -20.55 -12.01 2.35
CA TYR A 150 -19.60 -12.96 1.75
C TYR A 150 -20.25 -13.82 0.68
N ASP A 151 -21.52 -14.15 0.85
CA ASP A 151 -22.28 -14.81 -0.21
C ASP A 151 -22.43 -13.93 -1.44
N VAL A 152 -22.56 -12.61 -1.28
CA VAL A 152 -22.57 -11.65 -2.40
C VAL A 152 -21.24 -11.68 -3.16
N LEU A 153 -20.11 -11.63 -2.46
CA LEU A 153 -18.78 -11.74 -3.11
C LEU A 153 -18.60 -13.08 -3.82
N ARG A 154 -19.03 -14.18 -3.19
CA ARG A 154 -18.96 -15.52 -3.77
C ARG A 154 -19.79 -15.62 -5.05
N ARG A 155 -21.01 -15.08 -5.07
CA ARG A 155 -21.86 -15.01 -6.27
C ARG A 155 -21.22 -14.17 -7.39
N ALA A 156 -20.43 -13.17 -7.02
CA ALA A 156 -19.68 -12.33 -7.96
C ALA A 156 -18.31 -12.93 -8.38
N ASN A 157 -18.01 -14.19 -8.04
CA ASN A 157 -16.72 -14.85 -8.26
C ASN A 157 -15.52 -14.08 -7.65
N LYS A 158 -15.72 -13.38 -6.54
CA LYS A 158 -14.69 -12.62 -5.83
C LYS A 158 -14.23 -13.35 -4.58
N SER A 159 -12.92 -13.38 -4.36
CA SER A 159 -12.33 -14.00 -3.17
C SER A 159 -12.41 -13.05 -1.98
N LYS A 160 -13.04 -13.52 -0.90
CA LYS A 160 -13.07 -12.85 0.40
C LYS A 160 -11.67 -12.43 0.87
N ASN A 161 -10.67 -13.27 0.62
CA ASN A 161 -9.31 -13.04 1.11
C ASN A 161 -8.57 -11.93 0.36
N LEU A 162 -8.99 -11.64 -0.87
CA LEU A 162 -8.38 -10.63 -1.73
C LEU A 162 -9.15 -9.31 -1.70
N CYS A 163 -10.48 -9.36 -1.57
CA CYS A 163 -11.33 -8.19 -1.78
C CYS A 163 -11.75 -7.45 -0.50
N ILE A 164 -11.45 -8.01 0.66
CA ILE A 164 -11.68 -7.32 1.94
C ILE A 164 -10.36 -6.72 2.36
N ALA A 165 -10.34 -5.40 2.51
CA ALA A 165 -9.19 -4.69 3.04
C ALA A 165 -8.81 -5.29 4.40
N LYS A 166 -7.56 -5.73 4.54
CA LYS A 166 -7.03 -6.27 5.79
C LYS A 166 -5.87 -5.39 6.23
N PRO A 167 -5.62 -5.33 7.56
CA PRO A 167 -4.44 -4.66 8.04
C PRO A 167 -3.23 -5.41 7.49
N LEU A 168 -2.31 -4.64 6.93
CA LEU A 168 -1.02 -5.17 6.53
C LEU A 168 -0.26 -5.64 7.78
N PRO A 169 0.47 -6.78 7.71
CA PRO A 169 1.18 -7.31 8.87
C PRO A 169 2.19 -6.28 9.40
N GLY A 170 1.99 -5.83 10.65
CA GLY A 170 2.79 -4.77 11.27
C GLY A 170 4.24 -5.14 11.58
N ASN A 171 4.58 -6.43 11.47
CA ASN A 171 5.95 -6.92 11.52
C ASN A 171 6.16 -7.82 10.30
N PRO A 172 7.18 -7.57 9.46
CA PRO A 172 7.64 -8.61 8.56
C PRO A 172 8.23 -9.71 9.44
N ASP A 173 7.54 -10.84 9.56
CA ASP A 173 8.22 -12.10 9.86
C ASP A 173 9.18 -12.35 8.70
N LEU A 174 10.39 -11.79 8.82
CA LEU A 174 11.51 -11.95 7.88
C LEU A 174 11.81 -13.43 7.61
N GLY A 175 11.35 -14.34 8.48
CA GLY A 175 11.56 -15.78 8.36
C GLY A 175 10.68 -16.51 7.33
N ASN A 176 9.52 -15.96 6.92
CA ASN A 176 8.55 -16.69 6.09
C ASN A 176 8.31 -16.11 4.70
N ARG A 177 9.02 -15.04 4.32
CA ARG A 177 8.87 -14.49 2.97
C ARG A 177 9.76 -15.25 1.99
N GLY A 178 9.13 -15.91 1.01
CA GLY A 178 9.84 -16.44 -0.15
C GLY A 178 10.54 -15.28 -0.88
N LEU A 179 11.82 -15.46 -1.19
CA LEU A 179 12.62 -14.47 -1.93
C LEU A 179 11.98 -14.20 -3.29
N ASN A 180 11.62 -12.94 -3.56
CA ASN A 180 11.19 -12.55 -4.91
C ASN A 180 12.42 -12.24 -5.78
N LEU A 181 12.29 -12.42 -7.09
CA LEU A 181 13.33 -12.10 -8.08
C LEU A 181 13.84 -10.65 -7.97
N VAL A 182 12.98 -9.72 -7.55
CA VAL A 182 13.35 -8.31 -7.31
C VAL A 182 14.35 -8.18 -6.15
N ASP A 183 14.19 -8.96 -5.09
CA ASP A 183 15.09 -8.95 -3.93
C ASP A 183 16.48 -9.54 -4.28
N LEU A 184 16.56 -10.33 -5.35
CA LEU A 184 17.82 -10.89 -5.89
C LEU A 184 18.51 -9.98 -6.91
N THR A 185 17.88 -8.88 -7.35
CA THR A 185 18.48 -8.02 -8.39
C THR A 185 19.80 -7.40 -7.96
N LEU A 186 19.90 -6.96 -6.71
CA LEU A 186 21.09 -6.28 -6.18
C LEU A 186 22.36 -7.16 -6.23
N PRO A 187 22.36 -8.43 -5.76
CA PRO A 187 23.51 -9.30 -5.91
C PRO A 187 23.84 -9.64 -7.37
N PHE A 188 22.84 -9.78 -8.25
CA PHE A 188 23.10 -10.00 -9.68
C PHE A 188 23.77 -8.79 -10.35
N VAL A 189 23.33 -7.57 -10.02
CA VAL A 189 23.98 -6.33 -10.47
C VAL A 189 25.43 -6.26 -9.96
N GLY A 190 25.67 -6.64 -8.70
CA GLY A 190 27.01 -6.72 -8.14
C GLY A 190 27.92 -7.68 -8.90
N ILE A 191 27.45 -8.89 -9.19
CA ILE A 191 28.22 -9.90 -9.96
C ILE A 191 28.51 -9.40 -11.39
N MET A 192 27.55 -8.75 -12.05
CA MET A 192 27.75 -8.19 -13.38
C MET A 192 28.81 -7.08 -13.38
N LEU A 193 28.78 -6.18 -12.40
CA LEU A 193 29.77 -5.11 -12.26
C LEU A 193 31.19 -5.66 -12.04
N VAL A 194 31.35 -6.66 -11.17
CA VAL A 194 32.66 -7.29 -10.94
C VAL A 194 33.21 -7.93 -12.22
N ASN A 195 32.36 -8.61 -12.99
CA ASN A 195 32.76 -9.21 -14.27
C ASN A 195 33.18 -8.15 -15.30
N ILE A 196 32.45 -7.04 -15.39
CA ILE A 196 32.80 -5.94 -16.30
C ILE A 196 34.16 -5.34 -15.91
N VAL A 197 34.38 -5.07 -14.62
CA VAL A 197 35.65 -4.53 -14.12
C VAL A 197 36.81 -5.49 -14.40
N ALA A 198 36.62 -6.79 -14.18
CA ALA A 198 37.65 -7.81 -14.48
C ALA A 198 37.99 -7.86 -15.98
N CYS A 199 36.99 -7.78 -16.86
CA CYS A 199 37.22 -7.74 -18.31
C CYS A 199 38.01 -6.50 -18.73
N VAL A 200 37.67 -5.33 -18.17
CA VAL A 200 38.39 -4.08 -18.45
C VAL A 200 39.83 -4.14 -17.97
N ALA A 201 40.06 -4.68 -16.77
CA ALA A 201 41.41 -4.87 -16.22
C ALA A 201 42.27 -5.78 -17.12
N LEU A 202 41.72 -6.92 -17.57
CA LEU A 202 42.40 -7.82 -18.50
C LEU A 202 42.72 -7.15 -19.84
N LEU A 203 41.80 -6.37 -20.39
CA LEU A 203 42.05 -5.63 -21.64
C LEU A 203 43.16 -4.59 -21.47
N LEU A 204 43.20 -3.89 -20.33
CA LEU A 204 44.27 -2.94 -20.00
C LEU A 204 45.62 -3.65 -19.86
N GLU A 205 45.68 -4.80 -19.19
CA GLU A 205 46.90 -5.61 -19.08
C GLU A 205 47.40 -6.08 -20.45
N ILE A 206 46.50 -6.55 -21.33
CA ILE A 206 46.85 -6.95 -22.71
C ILE A 206 47.41 -5.76 -23.49
N LEU A 207 46.81 -4.57 -23.35
CA LEU A 207 47.29 -3.36 -24.00
C LEU A 207 48.68 -2.97 -23.47
N VAL A 208 48.86 -2.91 -22.15
CA VAL A 208 50.15 -2.59 -21.51
C VAL A 208 51.23 -3.57 -21.94
N TYR A 209 50.94 -4.87 -21.94
CA TYR A 209 51.86 -5.91 -22.39
C TYR A 209 52.26 -5.75 -23.87
N ARG A 210 51.30 -5.43 -24.75
CA ARG A 210 51.59 -5.17 -26.18
C ARG A 210 52.41 -3.90 -26.40
N PHE A 211 52.18 -2.85 -25.61
CA PHE A 211 52.94 -1.61 -25.70
C PHE A 211 54.35 -1.73 -25.12
N SER A 212 54.56 -2.53 -24.07
CA SER A 212 55.88 -2.76 -23.48
C SER A 212 56.77 -3.65 -24.37
N HIS A 213 56.22 -4.72 -24.96
CA HIS A 213 56.99 -5.59 -25.85
C HIS A 213 57.33 -4.98 -27.21
N ARG A 214 56.54 -4.03 -27.72
CA ARG A 214 56.88 -3.28 -28.94
C ARG A 214 58.08 -2.34 -28.76
N ARG A 215 58.49 -2.04 -27.52
CA ARG A 215 59.61 -1.13 -27.21
C ARG A 215 60.97 -1.82 -27.12
N ILE A 216 61.03 -3.15 -27.15
CA ILE A 216 62.28 -3.90 -27.14
C ILE A 216 62.45 -4.56 -28.51
N ARG A 217 62.92 -3.79 -29.51
CA ARG A 217 63.69 -4.40 -30.60
C ARG A 217 65.13 -4.51 -30.11
N PRO A 218 65.77 -5.69 -30.16
CA PRO A 218 67.21 -5.76 -29.97
C PRO A 218 67.85 -4.94 -31.10
N MET A 219 68.67 -3.97 -30.71
CA MET A 219 69.57 -3.26 -31.60
C MET A 219 70.53 -4.32 -32.15
N THR A 220 70.21 -4.84 -33.34
CA THR A 220 71.01 -5.88 -33.98
C THR A 220 72.17 -5.16 -34.64
N ASP A 221 73.35 -5.48 -34.10
CA ASP A 221 74.68 -5.10 -34.52
C ASP A 221 74.87 -5.30 -36.03
N GLN A 222 75.12 -4.22 -36.78
CA GLN A 222 75.49 -4.28 -38.20
C GLN A 222 76.14 -2.97 -38.68
N SER A 223 77.41 -2.78 -38.34
CA SER A 223 78.33 -1.97 -39.16
C SER A 223 79.80 -2.37 -38.93
N ASN A 224 80.11 -3.64 -39.19
CA ASN A 224 81.42 -4.07 -39.65
C ASN A 224 81.22 -4.54 -41.09
N LEU A 225 81.48 -3.66 -42.05
CA LEU A 225 81.87 -3.91 -43.44
C LEU A 225 81.71 -2.57 -44.17
N ASP A 226 82.82 -1.84 -44.35
CA ASP A 226 83.14 -1.03 -45.53
C ASP A 226 84.14 0.08 -45.17
N SER A 227 85.43 -0.21 -45.39
CA SER A 227 86.39 0.72 -46.02
C SER A 227 87.78 0.09 -46.08
N LEU A 228 87.86 -0.99 -46.87
CA LEU A 228 89.09 -1.41 -47.50
C LEU A 228 89.25 -0.61 -48.81
N HIS A 229 89.88 0.57 -48.75
CA HIS A 229 90.37 1.41 -49.87
C HIS A 229 90.78 2.75 -49.27
N ARG A 230 92.01 3.29 -49.31
CA ARG A 230 93.15 3.38 -50.25
C ARG A 230 94.27 4.12 -49.46
N PRO A 231 95.45 4.42 -50.03
CA PRO A 231 96.31 3.70 -50.98
C PRO A 231 97.62 3.24 -50.34
#